data_AF-A0AAX2DRK2-F1
#
_entry.id   AF-A0AAX2DRK2-F1
#
_cell.length_a   1.000
_cell.length_b   1.000
_cell.length_c   1.000
_cell.angle_alpha   90.00
_cell.angle_beta   90.00
_cell.angle_gamma   90.00
#
_symmetry.space_group_name_H-M   'P 1'
#
loop_
_entity.id
_entity.type
_entity.pdbx_description
1 polymer ?
#
loop_
_entity_poly.entity_id
_entity_poly.type
_entity_poly.pdbx_seq_one_letter_code
_entity_poly.pdbx_strand_id
1 'polypeptide(L)'
;MRIFCGIMSIQAGFVGGLAEILSPESKKINLFMIPDNLASSSGYLMSFAMIVAGILIICAYRNDFFIFMALVLWLFGLIFGLIFTPSFSGFYFRPVVCLISFLMGLFIFTDYTRHRDSGEER
;
A
#
# COMPACT_ATOMS: atom_id res chain seq x y z
N MET A 1 -9.46 2.89 13.59
CA MET A 1 -8.80 3.32 12.33
C MET A 1 -7.97 2.21 11.66
N ARG A 2 -7.18 1.41 12.40
CA ARG A 2 -6.36 0.30 11.84
C ARG A 2 -7.09 -0.65 10.89
N ILE A 3 -8.22 -1.21 11.32
CA ILE A 3 -9.00 -2.18 10.53
C ILE A 3 -9.48 -1.57 9.21
N PHE A 4 -9.97 -0.33 9.24
CA PHE A 4 -10.39 0.38 8.05
C PHE A 4 -9.22 0.59 7.07
N CYS A 5 -8.07 1.05 7.57
CA CYS A 5 -6.86 1.25 6.76
C CYS A 5 -6.37 -0.07 6.13
N GLY A 6 -6.39 -1.15 6.90
CA GLY A 6 -6.01 -2.48 6.41
C GLY A 6 -6.95 -3.02 5.34
N ILE A 7 -8.27 -2.92 5.56
CA ILE A 7 -9.28 -3.35 4.57
C ILE A 7 -9.15 -2.54 3.28
N MET A 8 -9.00 -1.21 3.38
CA MET A 8 -8.81 -0.33 2.22
C MET A 8 -7.56 -0.72 1.41
N SER A 9 -6.44 -1.01 2.09
CA SER A 9 -5.20 -1.47 1.46
C SER A 9 -5.39 -2.81 0.74
N ILE A 10 -6.06 -3.77 1.39
CA ILE A 10 -6.35 -5.09 0.80
C ILE A 10 -7.24 -4.95 -0.44
N GLN A 11 -8.32 -4.17 -0.34
CA GLN A 11 -9.23 -3.93 -1.46
C GLN A 11 -8.50 -3.31 -2.65
N ALA A 12 -7.67 -2.29 -2.42
CA ALA A 12 -6.90 -1.67 -3.49
C ALA A 12 -5.85 -2.60 -4.09
N GLY A 13 -5.22 -3.45 -3.28
CA GLY A 13 -4.33 -4.51 -3.76
C GLY A 13 -5.05 -5.50 -4.67
N PHE A 14 -6.25 -5.95 -4.28
CA PHE A 14 -7.07 -6.91 -5.02
C PHE A 14 -7.62 -6.33 -6.33
N VAL A 15 -8.22 -5.13 -6.28
CA VAL A 15 -8.69 -4.39 -7.47
C VAL A 15 -7.53 -4.11 -8.41
N GLY A 16 -6.38 -3.73 -7.86
CA GLY A 16 -5.15 -3.55 -8.61
C GLY A 16 -4.75 -4.82 -9.37
N GLY A 17 -4.67 -5.95 -8.67
CA GLY A 17 -4.25 -7.22 -9.27
C GLY A 17 -5.22 -7.70 -10.35
N LEU A 18 -6.53 -7.59 -10.09
CA LEU A 18 -7.58 -7.90 -11.07
C LEU A 18 -7.50 -7.03 -12.32
N ALA A 19 -7.26 -5.73 -12.17
CA ALA A 19 -7.09 -4.82 -13.32
C ALA A 19 -5.88 -5.23 -14.18
N GLU A 20 -4.80 -5.71 -13.57
CA GLU A 20 -3.61 -6.20 -14.28
C GLU A 20 -3.91 -7.48 -15.08
N ILE A 21 -4.71 -8.39 -14.52
CA ILE A 21 -5.12 -9.66 -15.17
C ILE A 21 -6.10 -9.40 -16.33
N LEU A 22 -7.05 -8.47 -16.14
CA LEU A 22 -8.10 -8.17 -17.11
C LEU A 22 -7.64 -7.26 -18.25
N SER A 23 -6.51 -6.56 -18.11
CA SER A 23 -6.01 -5.61 -19.11
C SER A 23 -4.53 -5.83 -19.47
N PRO A 24 -4.16 -7.01 -19.98
CA PRO A 24 -2.77 -7.32 -20.35
C PRO A 24 -2.28 -6.52 -21.57
N GLU A 25 -3.17 -6.16 -22.50
CA GLU A 25 -2.84 -5.41 -23.74
C GLU A 25 -3.07 -3.89 -23.61
N SER A 26 -3.45 -3.39 -22.44
CA SER A 26 -3.56 -1.95 -22.21
C SER A 26 -2.20 -1.31 -22.42
N LYS A 27 -2.12 -0.26 -23.24
CA LYS A 27 -0.90 0.53 -23.44
C LYS A 27 -0.45 1.06 -22.07
N LYS A 28 0.52 0.38 -21.46
CA LYS A 28 1.07 0.69 -20.14
C LYS A 28 1.92 1.95 -20.25
N ILE A 29 1.26 3.11 -20.26
CA ILE A 29 1.97 4.39 -20.26
C ILE A 29 2.53 4.60 -18.86
N ASN A 30 3.82 4.32 -18.69
CA ASN A 30 4.58 4.57 -17.47
C ASN A 30 5.21 5.95 -17.52
N LEU A 31 5.34 6.63 -16.37
CA LEU A 31 5.95 7.96 -16.27
C LEU A 31 7.40 8.01 -16.81
N PHE A 32 8.11 6.87 -16.73
CA PHE A 32 9.51 6.74 -17.14
C PHE A 32 9.73 5.78 -18.32
N MET A 33 8.67 5.41 -19.07
CA MET A 33 8.80 4.55 -20.26
C MET A 33 9.54 3.22 -20.00
N ILE A 34 9.31 2.64 -18.81
CA ILE A 34 9.93 1.39 -18.37
C ILE A 34 9.38 0.21 -19.19
N PRO A 35 10.23 -0.78 -19.55
CA PRO A 35 9.81 -1.97 -20.30
C PRO A 35 8.61 -2.69 -19.66
N ASP A 36 7.67 -3.11 -20.51
CA ASP A 36 6.36 -3.66 -20.11
C ASP A 36 6.45 -4.87 -19.18
N ASN A 37 7.45 -5.72 -19.37
CA ASN A 37 7.70 -6.89 -18.51
C ASN A 37 8.02 -6.48 -17.06
N LEU A 38 8.82 -5.43 -16.88
CA LEU A 38 9.16 -4.91 -15.55
C LEU A 38 7.95 -4.24 -14.91
N ALA A 39 7.21 -3.44 -15.68
CA ALA A 39 6.02 -2.74 -15.22
C ALA A 39 4.90 -3.71 -14.78
N SER A 40 4.71 -4.81 -15.51
CA SER A 40 3.75 -5.85 -15.12
C SER A 40 4.18 -6.60 -13.87
N SER A 41 5.46 -6.97 -13.77
CA SER A 41 5.99 -7.66 -12.59
C SER A 41 5.91 -6.79 -11.34
N SER A 42 6.26 -5.51 -11.46
CA SER A 42 6.13 -4.55 -10.36
C SER A 42 4.67 -4.34 -9.96
N GLY A 43 3.73 -4.36 -10.93
CA GLY A 43 2.31 -4.26 -10.67
C GLY A 43 1.80 -5.37 -9.75
N TYR A 44 2.13 -6.62 -10.05
CA TYR A 44 1.78 -7.77 -9.22
C TYR A 44 2.45 -7.71 -7.84
N LEU A 45 3.74 -7.37 -7.79
CA LEU A 45 4.49 -7.23 -6.54
C LEU A 45 3.87 -6.16 -5.64
N MET A 46 3.42 -5.04 -6.23
CA MET A 46 2.73 -3.97 -5.53
C MET A 46 1.41 -4.42 -4.92
N SER A 47 0.56 -5.08 -5.72
CA SER A 47 -0.71 -5.62 -5.23
C SER A 47 -0.50 -6.60 -4.07
N PHE A 48 0.51 -7.46 -4.16
CA PHE A 48 0.88 -8.37 -3.09
C PHE A 48 1.35 -7.61 -1.83
N ALA A 49 2.25 -6.63 -1.98
CA ALA A 49 2.75 -5.82 -0.87
C ALA A 49 1.62 -5.06 -0.15
N MET A 50 0.65 -4.52 -0.88
CA MET A 50 -0.52 -3.84 -0.30
C MET A 50 -1.42 -4.78 0.51
N ILE A 51 -1.60 -6.02 0.05
CA ILE A 51 -2.38 -7.03 0.78
C ILE A 51 -1.65 -7.42 2.07
N VAL A 52 -0.35 -7.70 1.98
CA VAL A 52 0.48 -8.06 3.15
C VAL A 52 0.50 -6.91 4.17
N ALA A 53 0.72 -5.66 3.72
CA ALA A 53 0.69 -4.48 4.59
C ALA A 53 -0.67 -4.32 5.29
N GLY A 54 -1.76 -4.56 4.56
CA GLY A 54 -3.12 -4.52 5.11
C GLY A 54 -3.38 -5.60 6.16
N ILE A 55 -2.87 -6.82 5.98
CA ILE A 55 -2.96 -7.89 6.98
C ILE A 55 -2.13 -7.52 8.21
N LEU A 56 -0.89 -7.03 8.02
CA LEU A 56 0.00 -6.63 9.11
C LEU A 56 -0.62 -5.56 10.00
N ILE A 57 -1.22 -4.50 9.42
CA ILE A 57 -1.83 -3.42 10.22
C ILE A 57 -3.09 -3.90 10.96
N ILE A 58 -3.84 -4.87 10.43
CA ILE A 58 -4.99 -5.46 11.12
C ILE A 58 -4.52 -6.31 12.31
N CYS A 59 -3.46 -7.11 12.11
CA CYS A 59 -2.89 -7.95 13.17
C CYS A 59 -2.08 -7.15 14.20
N ALA A 60 -1.74 -5.89 13.93
CA ALA A 60 -0.97 -5.01 14.81
C ALA A 60 -1.77 -4.45 16.00
N TYR A 61 -2.42 -5.33 16.78
CA TYR A 61 -3.28 -4.92 17.90
C TYR A 61 -2.51 -4.19 19.01
N ARG A 62 -1.28 -4.66 19.32
CA ARG A 62 -0.35 -4.02 20.27
C ARG A 62 1.13 -4.07 19.88
N ASN A 63 1.43 -4.43 18.63
CA ASN A 63 2.80 -4.66 18.21
C ASN A 63 3.28 -3.54 17.28
N ASP A 64 4.12 -2.65 17.82
CA ASP A 64 4.73 -1.52 17.11
C ASP A 64 5.52 -1.97 15.87
N PHE A 65 6.12 -3.16 15.93
CA PHE A 65 6.87 -3.72 14.81
C PHE A 65 5.99 -4.00 13.59
N PHE A 66 4.77 -4.50 13.78
CA PHE A 66 3.86 -4.76 12.66
C PHE A 66 3.33 -3.46 12.05
N ILE A 67 3.08 -2.43 12.86
CA ILE A 67 2.70 -1.09 12.37
C ILE A 67 3.84 -0.51 11.54
N PHE A 68 5.07 -0.57 12.06
CA PHE A 68 6.26 -0.10 11.37
C PHE A 68 6.51 -0.84 10.05
N MET A 69 6.40 -2.17 10.06
CA MET A 69 6.57 -2.99 8.85
C MET A 69 5.51 -2.65 7.79
N ALA A 70 4.25 -2.45 8.20
CA ALA A 70 3.18 -2.01 7.30
C ALA A 70 3.47 -0.63 6.69
N LEU A 71 3.98 0.31 7.50
CA LEU A 71 4.39 1.64 7.03
C LEU A 71 5.52 1.57 5.99
N VAL A 72 6.53 0.75 6.25
CA VAL A 72 7.65 0.54 5.31
C VAL A 72 7.13 -0.07 4.00
N LEU A 73 6.24 -1.05 4.06
CA LEU A 73 5.63 -1.66 2.88
C LEU A 73 4.78 -0.66 2.08
N TRP A 74 4.00 0.21 2.72
CA TRP A 74 3.26 1.26 2.02
C TRP A 74 4.17 2.33 1.42
N LEU A 75 5.27 2.69 2.08
CA LEU A 75 6.25 3.63 1.53
C LEU A 75 6.95 3.05 0.30
N PHE A 76 7.38 1.78 0.37
CA PHE A 76 7.91 1.09 -0.80
C PHE A 76 6.86 0.99 -1.90
N GLY A 77 5.63 0.60 -1.57
CA GLY A 77 4.52 0.57 -2.52
C GLY A 77 4.33 1.93 -3.21
N LEU A 78 4.36 3.03 -2.47
CA LEU A 78 4.25 4.37 -3.03
C LEU A 78 5.37 4.69 -4.02
N ILE A 79 6.63 4.47 -3.64
CA ILE A 79 7.80 4.78 -4.48
C ILE A 79 7.79 3.90 -5.73
N PHE A 80 7.64 2.58 -5.57
CA PHE A 80 7.59 1.65 -6.68
C PHE A 80 6.36 1.90 -7.58
N GLY A 81 5.24 2.30 -6.99
CA GLY A 81 4.02 2.64 -7.70
C GLY A 81 4.11 3.85 -8.61
N LEU A 82 4.83 4.87 -8.16
CA LEU A 82 5.09 6.07 -8.94
C LEU A 82 6.09 5.82 -10.07
N ILE A 83 7.09 4.98 -9.83
CA ILE A 83 8.17 4.74 -10.80
C ILE A 83 7.75 3.71 -11.85
N PHE A 84 7.14 2.60 -11.42
CA PHE A 84 6.99 1.39 -12.24
C PHE A 84 5.56 1.00 -12.58
N THR A 85 4.55 1.41 -11.78
CA THR A 85 3.19 0.93 -12.01
C THR A 85 2.52 1.70 -13.15
N PRO A 86 1.97 0.99 -14.15
CA PRO A 86 1.25 1.62 -15.24
C PRO A 86 -0.03 2.28 -14.76
N SER A 87 -0.28 3.49 -15.25
CA SER A 87 -1.56 4.15 -15.02
C SER A 87 -2.61 3.52 -15.93
N PHE A 88 -3.56 2.76 -15.39
CA PHE A 88 -4.76 2.39 -16.12
C PHE A 88 -5.55 3.68 -16.38
N SER A 89 -5.66 4.09 -17.65
CA SER A 89 -6.34 5.33 -18.06
C SER A 89 -5.77 6.66 -17.51
N GLY A 90 -4.52 6.68 -17.01
CA GLY A 90 -3.90 7.89 -16.42
C GLY A 90 -4.14 8.07 -14.92
N PHE A 91 -4.87 7.16 -14.27
CA PHE A 91 -5.15 7.25 -12.83
C PHE A 91 -4.20 6.34 -12.03
N TYR A 92 -3.36 6.96 -11.19
CA TYR A 92 -2.39 6.29 -10.31
C TYR A 92 -3.06 5.76 -9.03
N PHE A 93 -4.08 4.92 -9.16
CA PHE A 93 -4.92 4.47 -8.06
C PHE A 93 -4.13 3.78 -6.92
N ARG A 94 -3.24 2.83 -7.24
CA ARG A 94 -2.47 2.06 -6.25
C ARG A 94 -1.54 2.94 -5.38
N PRO A 95 -0.67 3.80 -5.95
CA PRO A 95 0.18 4.66 -5.13
C PRO A 95 -0.61 5.74 -4.38
N VAL A 96 -1.76 6.20 -4.89
CA VAL A 96 -2.65 7.11 -4.14
C VAL A 96 -3.20 6.42 -2.90
N VAL A 97 -3.67 5.18 -3.02
CA VAL A 97 -4.14 4.43 -1.84
C VAL A 97 -2.98 4.13 -0.89
N CYS A 98 -1.79 3.78 -1.38
CA CYS A 98 -0.60 3.63 -0.53
C CYS A 98 -0.29 4.92 0.23
N LEU A 99 -0.40 6.09 -0.39
CA LEU A 99 -0.20 7.38 0.27
C LEU A 99 -1.20 7.59 1.41
N ILE A 100 -2.48 7.36 1.16
CA ILE A 100 -3.54 7.53 2.17
C ILE A 100 -3.32 6.54 3.32
N SER A 101 -3.04 5.28 3.02
CA SER A 101 -2.76 4.26 4.03
C SER A 101 -1.49 4.56 4.83
N PHE A 102 -0.45 5.07 4.19
CA PHE A 102 0.78 5.50 4.86
C PHE A 102 0.53 6.65 5.84
N LEU A 103 -0.17 7.70 5.41
CA LEU A 103 -0.53 8.83 6.28
C LEU A 103 -1.38 8.37 7.48
N MET A 104 -2.39 7.54 7.22
CA MET A 104 -3.22 6.96 8.29
C MET A 104 -2.40 6.08 9.24
N GLY A 105 -1.48 5.28 8.70
CA GLY A 105 -0.54 4.46 9.47
C GLY A 105 0.37 5.31 10.36
N LEU A 106 0.84 6.47 9.87
CA LEU A 106 1.68 7.38 10.64
C LEU A 106 0.89 7.99 11.80
N PHE A 107 -0.36 8.39 11.57
CA PHE A 107 -1.25 8.85 12.63
C PHE A 107 -1.45 7.76 13.69
N ILE A 108 -1.74 6.53 13.28
CA ILE A 108 -1.89 5.39 14.20
C ILE A 108 -0.60 5.15 14.99
N PHE A 109 0.57 5.16 14.33
CA PHE A 109 1.85 4.93 14.98
C PHE A 109 2.20 6.04 15.99
N THR A 110 1.93 7.30 15.63
CA THR A 110 2.19 8.46 16.49
C THR A 110 1.26 8.47 17.69
N ASP A 111 -0.03 8.20 17.49
CA ASP A 111 -1.04 8.08 18.55
C ASP A 111 -0.68 6.95 19.53
N TYR A 112 -0.28 5.80 18.99
CA TYR A 112 0.13 4.65 19.80
C TYR A 112 1.39 4.93 20.63
N THR A 113 2.39 5.60 20.04
CA THR A 113 3.60 6.01 20.75
C THR A 113 3.27 7.02 21.85
N ARG A 114 2.37 7.97 21.57
CA ARG A 114 1.93 8.98 22.53
C ARG A 114 1.23 8.37 23.74
N HIS A 115 0.31 7.41 23.51
CA HIS A 115 -0.39 6.72 24.60
C HIS A 115 0.53 5.85 25.45
N ARG A 116 1.58 5.26 24.85
CA ARG A 116 2.61 4.51 25.57
C ARG A 116 3.43 5.41 26.49
N ASP A 117 3.79 6.61 26.02
CA ASP A 117 4.56 7.57 26.81
C ASP A 117 3.74 8.23 27.93
N SER A 118 2.42 8.34 27.79
CA SER A 118 1.53 8.87 28.83
C SER A 118 1.10 7.86 29.89
N GLY A 119 1.52 6.59 29.80
CA GLY A 119 1.27 5.58 30.84
C GLY A 119 -0.20 5.22 31.05
N GLU A 120 -1.07 5.56 30.10
CA GLU A 120 -2.50 5.22 30.13
C GLU A 120 -2.71 3.82 29.52
N GLU A 121 -2.18 2.79 30.18
CA GLU A 121 -2.71 1.44 30.00
C GLU A 121 -3.96 1.31 30.88
N ARG A 122 -5.15 1.46 30.28
CA ARG A 122 -6.40 0.94 30.84
C ARG A 122 -6.93 -0.19 29.97
#